data_AF-A0A914RBI7-F1
#
_entry.id   AF-A0A914RBI7-F1
#
_cell.length_a   1.000
_cell.length_b   1.000
_cell.length_c   1.000
_cell.angle_alpha   90.00
_cell.angle_beta   90.00
_cell.angle_gamma   90.00
#
_symmetry.space_group_name_H-M   'P 1'
#
loop_
_entity.id
_entity.type
_entity.pdbx_description
1 polymer ?
#
loop_
_entity_poly.entity_id
_entity_poly.type
_entity_poly.pdbx_seq_one_letter_code
_entity_poly.pdbx_strand_id
1 'polypeptide(L)'
;MTAKNNVLINYKDMNHTNSFGIIRGLQFASFVVQYYGLVLDLLVLGLRRATHGFRDKSSNPFFSRFSADEARDLIQRYLTEHPDPNNENIVGYNNKKCWPRDARMRLMKHDVNLGRAVFWDIKVYFIING
;
A
#
# COMPACT_ATOMS: atom_id res chain seq x y z
N MET A 1 25.99 9.05 1.09
CA MET A 1 25.31 7.76 1.37
C MET A 1 25.10 6.94 0.10
N THR A 2 24.76 7.56 -1.02
CA THR A 2 24.54 6.92 -2.33
C THR A 2 25.74 6.12 -2.86
N ALA A 3 26.97 6.65 -2.78
CA ALA A 3 28.17 5.95 -3.21
C ALA A 3 28.50 4.69 -2.38
N LYS A 4 28.07 4.63 -1.12
CA LYS A 4 28.28 3.47 -0.23
C LYS A 4 27.33 2.30 -0.53
N ASN A 5 26.33 2.50 -1.39
CA ASN A 5 25.43 1.43 -1.86
C ASN A 5 25.94 0.80 -3.18
N ASN A 6 26.83 1.48 -3.91
CA ASN A 6 27.43 1.01 -5.16
C ASN A 6 28.77 0.30 -4.89
N VAL A 7 28.68 -0.88 -4.27
CA VAL A 7 29.83 -1.68 -3.83
C VAL A 7 29.81 -3.04 -4.52
N LEU A 8 31.00 -3.59 -4.80
CA LEU A 8 31.15 -4.96 -5.29
C LEU A 8 30.75 -5.94 -4.18
N ILE A 9 29.67 -6.69 -4.42
CA ILE A 9 29.21 -7.77 -3.56
C ILE A 9 29.89 -9.04 -4.04
N ASN A 10 30.69 -9.65 -3.17
CA ASN A 10 31.32 -10.94 -3.44
C ASN A 10 30.68 -12.03 -2.60
N TYR A 11 30.37 -13.16 -3.23
CA TYR A 11 29.99 -14.39 -2.56
C TYR A 11 30.65 -15.58 -3.24
N LYS A 12 31.51 -16.29 -2.52
CA LYS A 12 32.37 -17.35 -3.07
C LYS A 12 33.15 -16.83 -4.29
N ASP A 13 32.87 -17.40 -5.46
CA ASP A 13 33.55 -17.09 -6.72
C ASP A 13 32.81 -16.02 -7.53
N MET A 14 31.63 -15.59 -7.08
CA MET A 14 30.78 -14.63 -7.77
C MET A 14 31.05 -13.21 -7.28
N ASN A 15 31.21 -12.29 -8.22
CA ASN A 15 31.37 -10.87 -7.98
C ASN A 15 30.30 -10.10 -8.77
N HIS A 16 29.57 -9.22 -8.09
CA HIS A 16 28.56 -8.37 -8.74
C HIS A 16 28.57 -6.98 -8.14
N THR A 17 28.74 -5.96 -8.97
CA THR A 17 28.67 -4.57 -8.54
C THR A 17 27.21 -4.15 -8.37
N ASN A 18 26.83 -3.75 -7.16
CA ASN A 18 25.45 -3.36 -6.88
C ASN A 18 25.12 -1.96 -7.43
N SER A 19 24.76 -1.88 -8.71
CA SER A 19 24.38 -0.62 -9.35
C SER A 19 22.94 -0.18 -9.03
N PHE A 20 22.07 -1.10 -8.60
CA PHE A 20 20.66 -0.83 -8.31
C PHE A 20 20.22 -1.38 -6.95
N GLY A 21 19.56 -0.55 -6.15
CA GLY A 21 19.03 -0.93 -4.84
C GLY A 21 19.93 -0.59 -3.64
N ILE A 22 19.42 -0.81 -2.43
CA ILE A 22 20.07 -0.44 -1.17
C ILE A 22 20.57 -1.71 -0.46
N ILE A 23 21.80 -1.66 0.05
CA ILE A 23 22.35 -2.74 0.88
C ILE A 23 21.87 -2.54 2.33
N ARG A 24 21.05 -3.47 2.83
CA ARG A 24 20.43 -3.36 4.18
C ARG A 24 21.42 -3.50 5.35
N GLY A 25 22.62 -4.02 5.11
CA GLY A 25 23.65 -4.25 6.13
C GLY A 25 24.46 -3.01 6.55
N LEU A 26 24.26 -1.84 5.92
CA LEU A 26 24.95 -0.62 6.34
C LEU A 26 24.26 0.00 7.56
N GLN A 27 25.04 0.53 8.50
CA GLN A 27 24.52 1.12 9.75
C GLN A 27 23.54 2.29 9.52
N PHE A 28 23.63 2.99 8.38
CA PHE A 28 22.71 4.06 8.00
C PHE A 28 21.57 3.60 7.08
N ALA A 29 21.48 2.30 6.76
CA ALA A 29 20.44 1.78 5.87
C ALA A 29 19.03 1.97 6.46
N SER A 30 18.89 1.90 7.80
CA SER A 30 17.63 2.18 8.50
C SER A 30 17.12 3.60 8.23
N PHE A 31 18.01 4.60 8.29
CA PHE A 31 17.68 5.99 8.00
C PHE A 31 17.25 6.18 6.54
N VAL A 32 17.98 5.57 5.60
CA VAL A 32 17.67 5.68 4.18
C VAL A 32 16.30 5.05 3.87
N VAL A 33 16.02 3.86 4.41
CA VAL A 33 14.73 3.19 4.22
C VAL A 33 13.57 3.99 4.84
N GLN A 34 13.76 4.58 6.03
CA GLN A 34 12.74 5.43 6.65
C GLN A 34 12.49 6.72 5.86
N TYR A 35 13.54 7.34 5.32
CA TYR A 35 13.41 8.52 4.46
C TYR A 35 12.63 8.21 3.18
N TYR A 36 12.97 7.12 2.48
CA TYR A 36 12.20 6.68 1.32
C TYR A 36 10.77 6.26 1.70
N GLY A 37 10.57 5.66 2.87
CA GLY A 37 9.25 5.36 3.42
C GLY A 37 8.40 6.63 3.60
N LEU A 38 8.98 7.70 4.14
CA LEU A 38 8.30 8.99 4.28
C LEU A 38 7.93 9.60 2.92
N VAL A 39 8.83 9.53 1.94
CA VAL A 39 8.55 9.98 0.57
C VAL A 39 7.37 9.20 -0.03
N LEU A 40 7.33 7.88 0.17
CA LEU A 40 6.20 7.05 -0.27
C LEU A 40 4.92 7.36 0.51
N ASP A 41 4.98 7.62 1.81
CA ASP A 41 3.81 8.01 2.62
C ASP A 41 3.23 9.35 2.13
N LEU A 42 4.08 10.33 1.81
CA LEU A 42 3.66 11.60 1.23
C LEU A 42 3.03 11.43 -0.16
N LEU A 43 3.57 10.51 -0.96
CA LEU A 43 3.01 10.16 -2.26
C LEU A 43 1.60 9.59 -2.07
N VAL A 44 1.44 8.53 -1.28
CA VAL A 44 0.14 7.86 -1.05
C VAL A 44 -0.93 8.78 -0.45
N LEU A 45 -0.57 9.60 0.53
CA LEU A 45 -1.53 10.47 1.23
C LEU A 45 -1.85 11.74 0.43
N GLY A 46 -0.90 12.24 -0.38
CA GLY A 46 -0.97 13.55 -1.02
C GLY A 46 -0.75 14.71 -0.03
N LEU A 47 -0.14 15.80 -0.51
CA LEU A 47 0.26 16.95 0.31
C LEU A 47 -0.88 17.56 1.15
N ARG A 48 -2.11 17.57 0.64
CA ARG A 48 -3.26 18.17 1.33
C ARG A 48 -3.72 17.35 2.55
N ARG A 49 -3.73 16.01 2.45
CA ARG A 49 -4.09 15.14 3.60
C ARG A 49 -2.93 14.98 4.57
N ALA A 50 -1.70 14.90 4.07
CA ALA A 50 -0.50 14.87 4.92
C ALA A 50 -0.37 16.13 5.79
N THR A 51 -0.62 17.32 5.23
CA THR A 51 -0.60 18.58 5.98
C THR A 51 -1.70 18.65 7.04
N HIS A 52 -2.89 18.10 6.74
CA HIS A 52 -4.00 18.06 7.68
C HIS A 52 -3.68 17.16 8.88
N GLY A 53 -3.13 15.96 8.66
CA GLY A 53 -2.70 15.06 9.74
C GLY A 53 -1.51 15.57 10.56
N PHE A 54 -0.63 16.39 9.98
CA PHE A 54 0.43 17.07 10.74
C PHE A 54 -0.11 18.21 11.61
N ARG A 55 -1.15 18.90 11.13
CA ARG A 55 -1.74 20.08 11.78
C ARG A 55 -2.78 19.72 12.84
N ASP A 56 -3.49 18.61 12.69
CA ASP A 56 -4.44 18.08 13.66
C ASP A 56 -4.05 16.66 14.08
N LYS A 57 -3.39 16.55 15.25
CA LYS A 57 -2.89 15.27 15.80
C LYS A 57 -4.01 14.29 16.24
N SER A 58 -5.27 14.70 16.20
CA SER A 58 -6.41 13.89 16.66
C SER A 58 -7.01 12.99 15.57
N SER A 59 -6.77 13.30 14.30
CA SER A 59 -7.25 12.51 13.17
C SER A 59 -6.12 11.65 12.61
N ASN A 60 -6.27 10.33 12.71
CA ASN A 60 -5.27 9.39 12.18
C ASN A 60 -5.25 9.46 10.65
N PRO A 61 -4.13 9.85 10.00
CA PRO A 61 -4.06 10.01 8.54
C PRO A 61 -4.22 8.69 7.78
N PHE A 62 -4.09 7.55 8.46
CA PHE A 62 -4.14 6.21 7.86
C PHE A 62 -5.54 5.59 7.80
N PHE A 63 -6.51 6.06 8.59
CA PHE A 63 -7.83 5.44 8.65
C PHE A 63 -8.83 6.20 7.78
N SER A 64 -9.20 5.61 6.65
CA SER A 64 -10.21 6.18 5.76
C SER A 64 -11.61 6.01 6.35
N ARG A 65 -12.30 7.12 6.59
CA ARG A 65 -13.72 7.15 6.93
C ARG A 65 -14.49 7.55 5.67
N PHE A 66 -15.16 6.61 5.04
CA PHE A 66 -15.96 6.87 3.83
C PHE A 66 -17.40 7.24 4.19
N SER A 67 -17.96 8.21 3.47
CA SER A 67 -19.41 8.37 3.37
C SER A 67 -20.02 7.21 2.56
N ALA A 68 -21.30 6.91 2.78
CA ALA A 68 -22.01 5.90 2.01
C ALA A 68 -22.00 6.18 0.50
N ASP A 69 -22.02 7.46 0.10
CA ASP A 69 -22.03 7.86 -1.31
C ASP A 69 -20.64 7.73 -1.94
N GLU A 70 -19.59 8.11 -1.21
CA GLU A 70 -18.20 7.95 -1.64
C GLU A 70 -17.82 6.47 -1.83
N ALA A 71 -18.25 5.61 -0.90
CA ALA A 71 -18.01 4.17 -0.99
C ALA A 71 -18.67 3.56 -2.23
N ARG A 72 -19.90 3.98 -2.55
CA ARG A 72 -20.62 3.51 -3.75
C ARG A 72 -19.93 3.97 -5.03
N ASP A 73 -19.55 5.25 -5.11
CA ASP A 73 -18.90 5.81 -6.30
C ASP A 73 -17.54 5.11 -6.57
N LEU A 74 -16.77 4.84 -5.51
CA LEU A 74 -15.50 4.12 -5.62
C LEU A 74 -15.68 2.68 -6.13
N ILE A 75 -16.66 1.95 -5.59
CA ILE A 75 -17.00 0.59 -6.04
C ILE A 75 -17.46 0.62 -7.50
N GLN A 76 -18.26 1.60 -7.89
CA GLN A 76 -18.76 1.72 -9.25
C GLN A 76 -17.63 1.95 -10.25
N ARG A 77 -16.67 2.82 -9.94
CA ARG A 77 -15.46 3.02 -10.77
C ARG A 77 -14.66 1.73 -10.90
N TYR A 78 -14.41 1.05 -9.79
CA TYR A 78 -13.68 -0.23 -9.79
C TYR A 78 -14.37 -1.31 -10.64
N LEU A 79 -15.68 -1.50 -10.49
CA LEU A 79 -16.44 -2.50 -11.25
C LEU A 79 -16.62 -2.13 -12.73
N THR A 80 -16.48 -0.84 -13.08
CA THR A 80 -16.48 -0.39 -14.48
C THR A 80 -15.20 -0.86 -15.19
N GLU A 81 -14.05 -0.81 -14.51
CA GLU A 81 -12.78 -1.30 -15.06
C GLU A 81 -12.59 -2.81 -14.95
N HIS A 82 -13.17 -3.41 -13.90
CA HIS A 82 -13.10 -4.84 -13.62
C HIS A 82 -14.50 -5.43 -13.42
N PRO A 83 -15.24 -5.68 -14.52
CA PRO A 83 -16.59 -6.24 -14.43
C PRO A 83 -16.54 -7.67 -13.87
N ASP A 84 -17.31 -7.92 -12.82
CA ASP A 84 -17.44 -9.24 -12.17
C ASP A 84 -18.88 -9.75 -12.24
N PRO A 85 -19.29 -10.37 -13.36
CA PRO A 85 -20.64 -10.90 -13.54
C PRO A 85 -20.92 -12.14 -12.68
N ASN A 86 -19.88 -12.88 -12.28
CA ASN A 86 -20.00 -14.16 -11.58
C ASN A 86 -19.84 -14.05 -10.05
N ASN A 87 -19.64 -12.85 -9.50
CA ASN A 87 -19.32 -12.60 -8.09
C ASN A 87 -18.04 -13.33 -7.61
N GLU A 88 -17.07 -13.52 -8.52
CA GLU A 88 -15.81 -14.21 -8.22
C GLU A 88 -14.94 -13.41 -7.26
N ASN A 89 -15.18 -12.09 -7.09
CA ASN A 89 -14.43 -11.24 -6.17
C ASN A 89 -14.41 -11.72 -4.71
N ILE A 90 -15.45 -12.45 -4.28
CA ILE A 90 -15.54 -13.05 -2.94
C ILE A 90 -14.58 -14.25 -2.80
N VAL A 91 -14.35 -14.97 -3.90
CA VAL A 91 -13.47 -16.13 -3.93
C VAL A 91 -12.02 -15.65 -3.82
N GLY A 92 -11.27 -16.25 -2.89
CA GLY A 92 -9.86 -15.89 -2.68
C GLY A 92 -9.60 -14.58 -1.94
N TYR A 93 -10.61 -13.94 -1.35
CA TYR A 93 -10.36 -12.80 -0.45
C TYR A 93 -9.71 -13.28 0.86
N ASN A 94 -8.48 -12.86 1.10
CA ASN A 94 -7.70 -13.28 2.27
C ASN A 94 -8.29 -12.71 3.56
N ASN A 95 -8.48 -13.57 4.56
CA ASN A 95 -8.96 -13.18 5.89
C ASN A 95 -8.08 -13.80 6.99
N LYS A 96 -8.03 -13.16 8.16
CA LYS A 96 -7.24 -13.63 9.31
C LYS A 96 -7.85 -14.92 9.87
N LYS A 97 -7.14 -16.04 9.71
CA LYS A 97 -7.56 -17.38 10.19
C LYS A 97 -7.26 -17.62 11.67
N CYS A 98 -6.53 -16.72 12.32
CA CYS A 98 -6.23 -16.81 13.75
C CYS A 98 -7.45 -16.53 14.65
N TRP A 99 -8.47 -15.85 14.13
CA TRP A 99 -9.71 -15.57 14.84
C TRP A 99 -10.79 -16.59 14.52
N PRO A 100 -11.67 -16.91 15.48
CA PRO A 100 -12.81 -17.79 15.24
C PRO A 100 -13.76 -17.20 14.19
N ARG A 101 -14.61 -18.06 13.60
CA ARG A 101 -15.39 -17.71 12.39
C ARG A 101 -16.41 -16.60 12.59
N ASP A 102 -16.86 -16.41 13.82
CA ASP A 102 -17.80 -15.40 14.29
C ASP A 102 -17.13 -14.03 14.55
N ALA A 103 -15.87 -14.02 14.95
CA ALA A 103 -15.11 -12.80 15.26
C ALA A 103 -14.34 -12.20 14.05
N ARG A 104 -14.17 -12.98 12.97
CA ARG A 104 -13.50 -12.51 11.75
C ARG A 104 -14.45 -11.77 10.80
N MET A 105 -13.89 -10.96 9.90
CA MET A 105 -14.65 -10.22 8.89
C MET A 105 -15.57 -11.15 8.09
N ARG A 106 -16.86 -10.79 8.00
CA ARG A 106 -17.82 -11.48 7.15
C ARG A 106 -17.62 -11.03 5.70
N LEU A 107 -17.60 -11.98 4.77
CA LEU A 107 -17.33 -11.70 3.36
C LEU A 107 -18.65 -11.35 2.65
N MET A 108 -19.12 -10.12 2.82
CA MET A 108 -20.26 -9.59 2.07
C MET A 108 -19.79 -9.00 0.74
N LYS A 109 -20.60 -9.15 -0.34
CA LYS A 109 -20.26 -8.64 -1.68
C LYS A 109 -19.87 -7.16 -1.66
N HIS A 110 -20.65 -6.33 -0.98
CA HIS A 110 -20.38 -4.89 -0.86
C HIS A 110 -19.03 -4.62 -0.20
N ASP A 111 -18.77 -5.23 0.96
CA ASP A 111 -17.55 -5.00 1.74
C ASP A 111 -16.28 -5.51 1.03
N VAL A 112 -16.39 -6.66 0.36
CA VAL A 112 -15.29 -7.24 -0.42
C VAL A 112 -14.96 -6.35 -1.63
N ASN A 113 -15.99 -5.88 -2.36
CA ASN A 113 -15.79 -4.99 -3.49
C ASN A 113 -15.23 -3.64 -3.04
N LEU A 114 -15.68 -3.11 -1.90
CA LEU A 114 -15.10 -1.89 -1.32
C LEU A 114 -13.62 -2.09 -0.99
N GLY A 115 -13.26 -3.19 -0.33
CA GLY A 115 -11.87 -3.48 0.02
C GLY A 115 -10.97 -3.62 -1.21
N ARG A 116 -11.46 -4.26 -2.28
CA ARG A 116 -10.75 -4.37 -3.56
C ARG A 116 -10.64 -3.03 -4.29
N ALA A 117 -11.71 -2.24 -4.30
CA ALA A 117 -11.74 -0.92 -4.93
C ALA A 117 -10.77 0.06 -4.25
N VAL A 118 -10.73 0.09 -2.91
CA VAL A 118 -9.76 0.89 -2.15
C VAL A 118 -8.33 0.45 -2.43
N PHE A 119 -8.06 -0.85 -2.46
CA PHE A 119 -6.73 -1.35 -2.78
C PHE A 119 -6.31 -1.02 -4.21
N TRP A 120 -7.26 -1.10 -5.15
CA TRP A 120 -7.04 -0.76 -6.55
C TRP A 120 -6.73 0.73 -6.72
N ASP A 121 -7.49 1.62 -6.07
CA ASP A 121 -7.26 3.07 -6.11
C ASP A 121 -5.84 3.45 -5.62
N ILE A 122 -5.41 2.85 -4.51
CA ILE A 122 -4.05 3.03 -3.99
C ILE A 122 -3.01 2.48 -4.98
N LYS A 123 -3.24 1.31 -5.57
CA LYS A 123 -2.32 0.69 -6.53
C LYS A 123 -2.17 1.53 -7.79
N VAL A 124 -3.27 2.03 -8.34
CA VAL A 124 -3.28 2.89 -9.52
C VAL A 124 -2.55 4.19 -9.25
N TYR A 125 -2.73 4.76 -8.04
CA TYR A 125 -2.00 5.96 -7.64
C TYR A 125 -0.48 5.78 -7.74
N PHE A 126 0.06 4.64 -7.30
CA PHE A 126 1.48 4.32 -7.41
C PHE A 126 1.95 4.09 -8.85
N ILE A 127 1.10 3.55 -9.73
CA ILE A 127 1.47 3.29 -11.13
C ILE A 127 1.50 4.59 -11.94
N ILE A 128 0.60 5.53 -11.66
CA ILE A 128 0.54 6.80 -12.41
C ILE A 128 1.63 7.78 -11.97
N ASN A 129 2.01 7.78 -10.68
CA ASN A 129 2.96 8.75 -10.11
C ASN A 129 4.36 8.19 -9.84
N GLY A 130 4.61 6.91 -10.14
CA GLY A 130 5.91 6.24 -9.99
C GLY A 130 6.66 6.15 -11.30
#